data_AF-A0A8T4HU06-F1
#
_entry.id   AF-A0A8T4HU06-F1
#
_cell.length_a   1.000
_cell.length_b   1.000
_cell.length_c   1.000
_cell.angle_alpha   90.00
_cell.angle_beta   90.00
_cell.angle_gamma   90.00
#
_symmetry.space_group_name_H-M   'P 1'
#
loop_
_entity.id
_entity.type
_entity.pdbx_description
1 polymer ?
#
loop_
_entity_poly.entity_id
_entity_poly.type
_entity_poly.pdbx_seq_one_letter_code
_entity_poly.pdbx_strand_id
1 'polypeptide(L)'
;AAGGELPPHQEDKLLADHSLVPEHLDIVALCRRSPLSVADVAAELDLPVGVVRVLIGDLVEAELVRVTRPVPPAELPDESILREVINGLRAL
;
A
#
# COMPACT_ATOMS: atom_id res chain seq x y z
N ALA A 1 -15.76 41.04 -16.01
CA ALA A 1 -15.98 39.67 -16.47
C ALA A 1 -14.68 38.89 -16.30
N ALA A 2 -14.77 37.62 -15.91
CA ALA A 2 -13.71 36.74 -15.40
C ALA A 2 -13.41 36.86 -13.89
N GLY A 3 -14.44 36.67 -13.06
CA GLY A 3 -14.28 36.08 -11.75
C GLY A 3 -14.57 34.59 -11.89
N GLY A 4 -13.52 33.79 -12.13
CA GLY A 4 -13.63 32.34 -12.07
C GLY A 4 -13.71 31.95 -10.60
N GLU A 5 -14.92 31.90 -10.04
CA GLU A 5 -15.15 31.27 -8.76
C GLU A 5 -14.90 29.76 -8.93
N LEU A 6 -13.68 29.33 -8.59
CA LEU A 6 -13.40 27.92 -8.34
C LEU A 6 -14.19 27.51 -7.09
N PRO A 7 -14.85 26.34 -7.09
CA PRO A 7 -15.64 25.92 -5.94
C PRO A 7 -14.74 25.79 -4.69
N PRO A 8 -15.19 26.26 -3.51
CA PRO A 8 -14.45 26.06 -2.28
C PRO A 8 -14.46 24.57 -1.95
N HIS A 9 -13.28 23.97 -2.04
CA HIS A 9 -12.81 22.84 -1.24
C HIS A 9 -13.92 21.97 -0.62
N GLN A 10 -14.39 21.01 -1.43
CA GLN A 10 -14.99 19.74 -0.98
C GLN A 10 -14.07 18.99 0.03
N GLU A 11 -12.84 19.48 0.18
CA GLU A 11 -11.66 18.89 0.82
C GLU A 11 -11.74 18.79 2.33
N ASP A 12 -12.59 19.55 3.04
CA ASP A 12 -12.58 19.61 4.52
C ASP A 12 -13.74 18.85 5.19
N LYS A 13 -14.80 18.49 4.43
CA LYS A 13 -16.07 18.02 5.01
C LYS A 13 -16.20 16.49 5.16
N LEU A 14 -15.38 15.71 4.45
CA LEU A 14 -15.32 14.24 4.59
C LEU A 14 -14.15 13.78 5.48
N LEU A 15 -13.17 14.65 5.76
CA LEU A 15 -11.95 14.33 6.51
C LEU A 15 -12.15 14.08 8.01
N ALA A 16 -13.34 14.33 8.58
CA ALA A 16 -13.55 14.32 10.03
C ALA A 16 -14.60 13.31 10.55
N ASP A 17 -15.38 12.65 9.68
CA ASP A 17 -16.35 11.62 10.13
C ASP A 17 -15.65 10.30 10.55
N HIS A 18 -14.36 10.16 10.22
CA HIS A 18 -13.45 9.15 10.75
C HIS A 18 -12.28 9.83 11.46
N SER A 19 -12.50 10.31 12.69
CA SER A 19 -11.38 10.60 13.60
C SER A 19 -10.49 9.36 13.61
N LEU A 20 -9.25 9.48 13.13
CA LEU A 20 -8.28 8.39 13.14
C LEU A 20 -8.23 7.81 14.56
N VAL A 21 -8.64 6.55 14.71
CA VAL A 21 -8.57 5.85 15.98
C VAL A 21 -7.14 5.34 16.19
N PRO A 22 -6.74 4.95 17.41
CA PRO A 22 -5.37 4.48 17.69
C PRO A 22 -4.91 3.40 16.71
N GLU A 23 -5.80 2.49 16.32
CA GLU A 23 -5.53 1.41 15.39
C GLU A 23 -5.14 1.92 14.00
N HIS A 24 -5.71 3.04 13.52
CA HIS A 24 -5.29 3.66 12.26
C HIS A 24 -3.86 4.20 12.36
N LEU A 25 -3.51 4.80 13.51
CA LEU A 25 -2.17 5.32 13.75
C LEU A 25 -1.14 4.18 13.81
N ASP A 26 -1.50 3.07 14.43
CA ASP A 26 -0.66 1.88 14.53
C ASP A 26 -0.40 1.26 13.16
N ILE A 27 -1.43 1.17 12.30
CA ILE A 27 -1.27 0.71 10.90
C ILE A 27 -0.26 1.59 10.15
N VAL A 28 -0.39 2.92 10.26
CA VAL A 28 0.55 3.87 9.64
C VAL A 28 1.96 3.67 10.18
N ALA A 29 2.11 3.50 11.50
CA ALA A 29 3.40 3.27 12.13
C ALA A 29 4.07 1.98 11.64
N LEU A 30 3.32 0.88 11.54
CA LEU A 30 3.80 -0.41 11.03
C LEU A 30 4.29 -0.31 9.58
N CYS A 31 3.55 0.41 8.73
CA CYS A 31 3.87 0.53 7.30
C CYS A 31 5.04 1.49 6.98
N ARG A 32 5.53 2.28 7.95
CA ARG A 32 6.64 3.24 7.73
C ARG A 32 7.97 2.59 7.40
N ARG A 33 8.22 1.38 7.89
CA ARG A 33 9.53 0.72 7.73
C ARG A 33 9.62 -0.08 6.43
N SER A 34 8.54 -0.75 6.05
CA SER A 34 8.44 -1.56 4.83
C SER A 34 6.97 -1.80 4.48
N PRO A 35 6.65 -2.09 3.20
CA PRO A 35 5.32 -2.59 2.84
C PRO A 35 5.02 -3.89 3.59
N LEU A 36 3.81 -4.01 4.15
CA LEU A 36 3.33 -5.19 4.84
C LEU A 36 2.11 -5.75 4.11
N SER A 37 1.92 -7.07 4.17
CA SER A 37 0.66 -7.64 3.71
C SER A 37 -0.45 -7.31 4.70
N VAL A 38 -1.70 -7.29 4.22
CA VAL A 38 -2.87 -7.07 5.09
C VAL A 38 -2.96 -8.14 6.20
N ALA A 39 -2.50 -9.35 5.92
CA ALA A 39 -2.44 -10.44 6.90
C ALA A 39 -1.39 -10.17 7.99
N ASP A 40 -0.22 -9.65 7.63
CA ASP A 40 0.82 -9.31 8.60
C ASP A 40 0.36 -8.18 9.53
N VAL A 41 -0.27 -7.14 8.97
CA VAL A 41 -0.85 -6.04 9.77
C VAL A 41 -1.92 -6.57 10.74
N ALA A 42 -2.77 -7.50 10.30
CA ALA A 42 -3.78 -8.11 11.15
C ALA A 42 -3.18 -8.96 12.28
N ALA A 43 -2.11 -9.69 11.98
CA ALA A 43 -1.39 -10.48 12.98
C ALA A 43 -0.69 -9.60 14.02
N GLU A 44 -0.04 -8.51 13.59
CA GLU A 44 0.66 -7.58 14.49
C GLU A 44 -0.29 -6.80 15.41
N LEU A 45 -1.49 -6.47 14.92
CA LEU A 45 -2.50 -5.73 15.71
C LEU A 45 -3.45 -6.65 16.49
N ASP A 46 -3.36 -7.97 16.31
CA ASP A 46 -4.30 -8.96 16.87
C ASP A 46 -5.78 -8.64 16.54
N LEU A 47 -6.03 -8.21 15.30
CA LEU A 47 -7.36 -7.84 14.82
C LEU A 47 -7.84 -8.76 13.69
N PRO A 48 -9.16 -8.99 13.56
CA PRO A 48 -9.70 -9.71 12.41
C PRO A 48 -9.34 -9.02 11.08
N VAL A 49 -8.93 -9.79 10.06
CA VAL A 49 -8.54 -9.27 8.74
C VAL A 49 -9.63 -8.37 8.12
N GLY A 50 -10.91 -8.67 8.36
CA GLY A 50 -12.02 -7.83 7.90
C GLY A 50 -12.00 -6.42 8.50
N VAL A 51 -11.70 -6.30 9.80
CA VAL A 51 -11.60 -5.01 10.50
C VAL A 51 -10.42 -4.22 9.93
N VAL A 52 -9.25 -4.86 9.82
CA VAL A 52 -8.05 -4.21 9.26
C VAL A 52 -8.26 -3.72 7.83
N ARG A 53 -9.01 -4.46 7.00
CA ARG A 53 -9.37 -4.00 5.65
C ARG A 53 -10.22 -2.74 5.63
N VAL A 54 -11.14 -2.59 6.59
CA VAL A 54 -11.95 -1.36 6.73
C VAL A 54 -11.05 -0.20 7.15
N LEU A 55 -10.24 -0.39 8.20
CA LEU A 55 -9.31 0.64 8.69
C LEU A 55 -8.30 1.09 7.61
N ILE A 56 -7.78 0.14 6.82
CA ILE A 56 -6.91 0.45 5.66
C ILE A 56 -7.69 1.21 4.58
N GLY A 57 -8.97 0.88 4.36
CA GLY A 57 -9.86 1.62 3.47
C GLY A 57 -9.93 3.09 3.84
N ASP A 58 -10.20 3.38 5.11
CA ASP A 58 -10.26 4.75 5.63
C ASP A 58 -8.92 5.49 5.43
N LEU A 59 -7.80 4.81 5.70
CA LEU A 59 -6.45 5.37 5.51
C LEU A 59 -6.09 5.62 4.04
N VAL A 60 -6.61 4.80 3.12
CA VAL A 60 -6.43 4.99 1.68
C VAL A 60 -7.26 6.18 1.19
N GLU A 61 -8.50 6.31 1.66
CA GLU A 61 -9.35 7.45 1.34
C GLU A 61 -8.78 8.78 1.89
N ALA A 62 -8.15 8.73 3.07
CA ALA A 62 -7.42 9.85 3.66
C ALA A 62 -6.01 10.08 3.05
N GLU A 63 -5.62 9.29 2.04
CA GLU A 63 -4.31 9.33 1.37
C GLU A 63 -3.08 9.13 2.30
N LEU A 64 -3.28 8.54 3.48
CA LEU A 64 -2.23 8.29 4.48
C LEU A 64 -1.46 6.99 4.24
N VAL A 65 -2.05 6.04 3.51
CA VAL A 65 -1.42 4.77 3.13
C VAL A 65 -1.69 4.47 1.65
N ARG A 66 -0.74 3.79 1.00
CA ARG A 66 -0.91 3.27 -0.37
C ARG A 66 -0.91 1.75 -0.35
N VAL A 67 -1.89 1.15 -1.01
CA VAL A 67 -1.94 -0.30 -1.24
C VAL A 67 -1.37 -0.59 -2.63
N THR A 68 -0.37 -1.46 -2.68
CA THR A 68 0.23 -1.92 -3.94
C THR A 68 -0.17 -3.36 -4.19
N ARG A 69 -0.38 -3.74 -5.46
CA ARG A 69 -0.59 -5.15 -5.79
C ARG A 69 0.71 -5.91 -5.54
N PRO A 70 0.68 -7.12 -4.95
CA PRO A 70 1.85 -7.98 -4.91
C PRO A 70 2.45 -8.08 -6.30
N VAL A 71 3.78 -7.91 -6.41
CA VAL A 71 4.47 -8.17 -7.68
C VAL A 71 4.19 -9.62 -8.03
N PRO A 72 3.63 -9.91 -9.22
CA PRO A 72 3.45 -11.29 -9.66
C PRO A 72 4.78 -12.03 -9.50
N PRO A 73 4.77 -13.32 -9.10
CA PRO A 73 5.97 -14.13 -9.17
C PRO A 73 6.59 -13.93 -10.55
N ALA A 74 7.86 -13.53 -10.61
CA ALA A 74 8.52 -13.40 -11.90
C ALA A 74 8.40 -14.76 -12.60
N GLU A 75 7.95 -14.75 -13.85
CA GLU A 75 8.08 -15.94 -14.69
C GLU A 75 9.57 -16.25 -14.74
N LEU A 76 9.95 -17.41 -14.19
CA LEU A 76 11.33 -17.85 -14.20
C LEU A 76 11.73 -18.00 -15.68
N PRO A 77 12.81 -17.33 -16.13
CA PRO A 77 13.34 -17.55 -17.47
C PRO A 77 13.64 -19.03 -17.65
N ASP A 78 13.47 -19.54 -18.88
CA ASP A 78 13.82 -20.92 -19.20
C ASP A 78 15.26 -21.24 -18.76
N GLU A 79 15.46 -22.45 -18.22
CA GLU A 79 16.77 -22.88 -17.71
C GLU A 79 17.87 -22.75 -18.77
N SER A 80 17.53 -22.91 -20.05
CA SER A 80 18.46 -22.75 -21.17
C SER A 80 19.07 -21.35 -21.22
N ILE A 81 18.27 -20.30 -21.01
CA ILE A 81 18.71 -18.91 -21.01
C ILE A 81 19.62 -18.66 -19.81
N LEU A 82 19.25 -19.16 -18.62
CA LEU A 82 20.10 -19.05 -17.44
C LEU A 82 21.44 -19.76 -17.64
N ARG A 83 21.44 -20.91 -18.32
CA ARG A 83 22.65 -21.67 -18.66
C ARG A 83 23.53 -20.89 -19.64
N GLU A 84 22.95 -20.28 -20.67
CA GLU A 84 23.67 -19.44 -21.63
C GLU A 84 24.32 -18.23 -20.96
N VAL A 85 23.62 -17.54 -20.06
CA VAL A 85 24.17 -16.41 -19.31
C VAL A 85 25.32 -16.86 -18.41
N ILE A 86 25.17 -17.96 -17.66
CA ILE A 86 26.25 -18.50 -16.81
C ILE A 86 27.48 -18.85 -17.64
N ASN A 87 27.29 -19.48 -18.81
CA ASN A 87 28.39 -19.83 -19.69
C ASN A 87 29.06 -18.58 -20.27
N GLY A 88 28.29 -17.57 -20.68
CA GLY A 88 28.81 -16.30 -21.18
C GLY A 88 29.60 -15.52 -20.14
N LEU A 89 29.11 -15.44 -18.90
CA LEU A 89 29.81 -14.76 -17.80
C LEU A 89 31.11 -15.45 -17.38
N ARG A 90 31.23 -16.77 -17.57
CA ARG A 90 32.45 -17.54 -17.28
C ARG A 90 33.49 -17.51 -18.39
N ALA A 91 33.12 -17.07 -19.59
CA ALA A 91 34.01 -17.00 -20.75
C ALA A 91 34.75 -15.65 -20.86
N LEU A 92 34.55 -14.75 -19.89
CA LEU A 92 35.26 -13.48 -19.71
C LEU A 92 36.39 -13.64 -18.69
#